data_AF-A0A9P7V4W3-F1
#
_entry.id   AF-A0A9P7V4W3-F1
#
_cell.length_a   1.000
_cell.length_b   1.000
_cell.length_c   1.000
_cell.angle_alpha   90.00
_cell.angle_beta   90.00
_cell.angle_gamma   90.00
#
_symmetry.space_group_name_H-M   'P 1'
#
loop_
_entity.id
_entity.type
_entity.pdbx_description
1 polymer ?
#
loop_
_entity_poly.entity_id
_entity_poly.type
_entity_poly.pdbx_seq_one_letter_code
_entity_poly.pdbx_strand_id
1 'polypeptide(L)'
;MSPGSLNDPGFVVDQFEHSVRHGYLEVASLTILIWDYVLTLPREIDLVWRQLKGWTTVLFAMNRYFIFVGQVVNTVAYVSPNANYTVSKLSIAYWINSVTCIFQIILTDSIVWYCVSALYLNSKRVRWPLLVLLVVSILSGTVVTVVVGNRIEDTGDPAPGLTRCTVLSQFHDLWLFWLPILVYEATTLVLVAWQFYGNVRDTRKQAMTESPLVRLVTRQTMLYLLVVFIMFIANAVVNNHQDPSLAIILTPATTVVLSILGNRMMFSLRQELRVNVGGRTDAHTTINLGTWHAARPQESTIMAMTTIATRA
;
A
#
# COMPACT_ATOMS: atom_id res chain seq x y z
N MET A 1 30.03 18.42 8.79
CA MET A 1 29.48 19.75 9.15
C MET A 1 29.17 19.70 10.64
N SER A 2 29.62 20.67 11.44
CA SER A 2 29.20 20.74 12.85
C SER A 2 27.67 20.87 12.89
N PRO A 3 26.97 20.15 13.77
CA PRO A 3 25.54 20.34 13.96
C PRO A 3 25.32 21.83 14.30
N GLY A 4 24.49 22.50 13.51
CA GLY A 4 24.15 23.91 13.73
C GLY A 4 23.67 24.06 15.16
N SER A 5 24.36 24.89 15.95
CA SER A 5 23.96 25.10 17.33
C SER A 5 22.59 25.76 17.34
N LEU A 6 21.71 25.35 18.24
CA LEU A 6 20.37 25.94 18.49
C LEU A 6 20.40 27.47 18.74
N ASN A 7 21.59 28.04 18.96
CA ASN A 7 21.82 29.47 19.15
C ASN A 7 22.09 30.23 17.83
N ASP A 8 22.19 29.55 16.69
CA ASP A 8 22.35 30.20 15.39
C ASP A 8 20.98 30.54 14.79
N PRO A 9 20.62 31.83 14.66
CA PRO A 9 19.33 32.24 14.10
C PRO A 9 19.12 31.76 12.66
N GLY A 10 20.20 31.55 11.87
CA GLY A 10 20.09 31.02 10.52
C GLY A 10 19.56 29.58 10.49
N PHE A 11 20.04 28.74 11.41
CA PHE A 11 19.60 27.35 11.54
C PHE A 11 18.12 27.25 11.93
N VAL A 12 17.65 28.12 12.81
CA VAL A 12 16.23 28.14 13.24
C VAL A 12 15.30 28.56 12.09
N VAL A 13 15.70 29.54 11.28
CA VAL A 13 14.92 29.97 10.11
C VAL A 13 14.82 28.86 9.07
N ASP A 14 15.92 28.18 8.75
CA ASP A 14 15.92 27.07 7.79
C ASP A 14 15.01 25.92 8.25
N GLN A 15 15.09 25.54 9.52
CA GLN A 15 14.21 24.52 10.11
C GLN A 15 12.72 24.92 10.05
N PHE A 16 12.42 26.19 10.30
CA PHE A 16 11.05 26.70 10.20
C PHE A 16 10.53 26.64 8.76
N GLU A 17 11.32 27.07 7.78
CA GLU A 17 10.95 27.00 6.36
C GLU A 17 10.69 25.55 5.92
N HIS A 18 11.56 24.61 6.30
CA HIS A 18 11.38 23.20 5.98
C HIS A 18 10.10 22.62 6.56
N SER A 19 9.80 22.95 7.83
CA SER A 19 8.57 22.53 8.50
C SER A 19 7.32 23.08 7.80
N VAL A 20 7.35 24.34 7.35
CA VAL A 20 6.25 24.96 6.60
C VAL A 20 6.05 24.28 5.23
N ARG A 21 7.13 24.05 4.48
CA ARG A 21 7.08 23.34 3.19
C ARG A 21 6.47 21.94 3.34
N HIS A 22 6.87 21.21 4.37
CA HIS A 22 6.31 19.90 4.68
C HIS A 22 4.82 19.97 5.02
N GLY A 23 4.40 20.97 5.82
CA GLY A 23 2.98 21.20 6.13
C GLY A 23 2.11 21.43 4.89
N TYR A 24 2.60 22.16 3.88
CA TYR A 24 1.88 22.32 2.61
C TYR A 24 1.70 20.99 1.86
N LEU A 25 2.72 20.12 1.87
CA LEU A 25 2.65 18.80 1.23
C LEU A 25 1.70 17.85 1.96
N GLU A 26 1.65 17.91 3.29
CA GLU A 26 0.69 17.17 4.12
C GLU A 26 -0.75 17.56 3.77
N VAL A 27 -1.05 18.86 3.70
CA VAL A 27 -2.38 19.38 3.32
C VAL A 27 -2.75 18.99 1.88
N ALA A 28 -1.82 19.11 0.94
CA ALA A 28 -2.05 18.70 -0.45
C ALA A 28 -2.37 17.20 -0.55
N SER A 29 -1.60 16.38 0.16
CA SER A 29 -1.77 14.92 0.20
C SER A 29 -3.11 14.54 0.84
N LEU A 30 -3.48 15.17 1.95
CA LEU A 30 -4.77 14.97 2.60
C LEU A 30 -5.94 15.36 1.66
N THR A 31 -5.79 16.45 0.92
CA THR A 31 -6.83 16.89 -0.05
C THR A 31 -7.04 15.85 -1.15
N ILE A 32 -5.96 15.31 -1.72
CA ILE A 32 -6.03 14.24 -2.72
C ILE A 32 -6.68 12.98 -2.13
N LEU A 33 -6.34 12.63 -0.89
CA LEU A 33 -6.91 11.49 -0.20
C LEU A 33 -8.43 11.65 0.00
N ILE A 34 -8.88 12.80 0.51
CA ILE A 34 -10.31 13.13 0.67
C ILE A 34 -11.04 13.06 -0.68
N TRP A 35 -10.43 13.61 -1.72
CA TRP A 35 -10.99 13.58 -3.07
C TRP A 35 -11.19 12.15 -3.58
N ASP A 36 -10.18 11.28 -3.43
CA ASP A 36 -10.30 9.86 -3.81
C ASP A 36 -11.36 9.14 -2.99
N TYR A 37 -11.49 9.46 -1.70
CA TYR A 37 -12.52 8.92 -0.82
C TYR A 37 -13.92 9.17 -1.37
N VAL A 38 -14.23 10.42 -1.72
CA VAL A 38 -15.55 10.81 -2.25
C VAL A 38 -15.83 10.08 -3.56
N LEU A 39 -14.85 10.00 -4.46
CA LEU A 39 -15.03 9.35 -5.76
C LEU A 39 -15.21 7.83 -5.67
N THR A 40 -14.58 7.19 -4.69
CA THR A 40 -14.57 5.72 -4.57
C THR A 40 -15.65 5.17 -3.65
N LEU A 41 -16.30 6.01 -2.84
CA LEU A 41 -17.32 5.62 -1.85
C LEU A 41 -18.48 4.80 -2.44
N PRO A 42 -19.07 5.13 -3.62
CA PRO A 42 -20.13 4.29 -4.19
C PRO A 42 -19.66 2.86 -4.49
N ARG A 43 -18.46 2.72 -5.06
CA ARG A 43 -17.86 1.42 -5.37
C ARG A 43 -17.48 0.65 -4.12
N GLU A 44 -17.06 1.35 -3.07
CA GLU A 44 -16.72 0.77 -1.78
C GLU A 44 -17.94 0.09 -1.15
N ILE A 45 -19.08 0.77 -1.13
CA ILE A 45 -20.33 0.21 -0.59
C ILE A 45 -20.69 -1.08 -1.35
N ASP A 46 -20.63 -1.06 -2.68
CA ASP A 46 -21.05 -2.19 -3.50
C ASP A 46 -20.06 -3.37 -3.53
N LEU A 47 -18.75 -3.11 -3.51
CA LEU A 47 -17.74 -4.16 -3.67
C LEU A 47 -17.14 -4.64 -2.34
N VAL A 48 -17.18 -3.82 -1.30
CA VAL A 48 -16.57 -4.14 -0.01
C VAL A 48 -17.61 -4.48 1.04
N TRP A 49 -18.61 -3.60 1.21
CA TRP A 49 -19.54 -3.70 2.33
C TRP A 49 -20.75 -4.60 2.05
N ARG A 50 -21.22 -4.65 0.80
CA ARG A 50 -22.33 -5.51 0.38
C ARG A 50 -21.91 -6.95 0.02
N GLN A 51 -20.62 -7.21 -0.10
CA GLN A 51 -20.10 -8.54 -0.43
C GLN A 51 -19.72 -9.35 0.82
N LEU A 52 -19.35 -10.61 0.62
CA LEU A 52 -18.88 -11.50 1.69
C LEU A 52 -17.72 -10.85 2.45
N LYS A 53 -17.89 -10.73 3.76
CA LYS A 53 -16.89 -10.17 4.66
C LYS A 53 -15.85 -11.24 4.96
N GLY A 54 -14.60 -10.97 4.61
CA GLY A 54 -13.46 -11.83 4.89
C GLY A 54 -12.22 -11.04 5.25
N TRP A 55 -11.07 -11.72 5.32
CA TRP A 55 -9.78 -11.11 5.65
C TRP A 55 -9.43 -9.91 4.74
N THR A 56 -9.74 -10.00 3.45
CA THR A 56 -9.50 -8.92 2.49
C THR A 56 -10.35 -7.67 2.74
N THR A 57 -11.47 -7.77 3.46
CA THR A 57 -12.29 -6.62 3.86
C THR A 57 -11.64 -5.89 5.03
N VAL A 58 -11.06 -6.64 5.98
CA VAL A 58 -10.30 -6.07 7.09
C VAL A 58 -9.04 -5.37 6.56
N LEU A 59 -8.29 -6.02 5.67
CA LEU A 59 -7.08 -5.45 5.08
C LEU A 59 -7.39 -4.16 4.29
N PHE A 60 -8.48 -4.15 3.52
CA PHE A 60 -8.96 -2.95 2.84
C PHE A 60 -9.34 -1.84 3.82
N ALA A 61 -10.12 -2.16 4.86
CA ALA A 61 -10.54 -1.18 5.85
C ALA A 61 -9.33 -0.58 6.60
N MET A 62 -8.35 -1.40 6.97
CA MET A 62 -7.10 -0.91 7.56
C MET A 62 -6.36 0.01 6.59
N ASN A 63 -6.09 -0.43 5.36
CA ASN A 63 -5.38 0.39 4.36
C ASN A 63 -6.08 1.73 4.04
N ARG A 64 -7.39 1.77 4.14
CA ARG A 64 -8.19 2.98 3.90
C ARG A 64 -8.25 3.85 5.16
N TYR A 65 -8.96 3.39 6.20
CA TYR A 65 -9.30 4.21 7.36
C TYR A 65 -8.12 4.51 8.27
N PHE A 66 -7.20 3.55 8.47
CA PHE A 66 -6.03 3.80 9.32
C PHE A 66 -5.12 4.86 8.70
N ILE A 67 -4.88 4.79 7.38
CA ILE A 67 -4.05 5.76 6.67
C ILE A 67 -4.70 7.14 6.66
N PHE A 68 -6.02 7.22 6.49
CA PHE A 68 -6.73 8.49 6.58
C PHE A 68 -6.60 9.14 7.95
N VAL A 69 -6.80 8.39 9.04
CA VAL A 69 -6.64 8.92 10.39
C VAL A 69 -5.19 9.36 10.63
N GLY A 70 -4.22 8.55 10.22
CA GLY A 70 -2.80 8.89 10.31
C GLY A 70 -2.46 10.19 9.56
N GLN A 71 -2.94 10.32 8.32
CA GLN A 71 -2.71 11.50 7.48
C GLN A 71 -3.34 12.77 8.08
N VAL A 72 -4.54 12.68 8.65
CA VAL A 72 -5.19 13.80 9.35
C VAL A 72 -4.37 14.21 10.57
N VAL A 73 -3.93 13.26 11.40
CA VAL A 73 -3.12 13.52 12.59
C VAL A 73 -1.80 14.19 12.21
N ASN A 74 -1.12 13.70 11.18
CA ASN A 74 0.13 14.30 10.67
C ASN A 74 -0.11 15.73 10.18
N THR A 75 -1.14 15.95 9.36
CA THR A 75 -1.46 17.28 8.84
C THR A 75 -1.75 18.27 9.97
N VAL A 76 -2.54 17.87 10.98
CA VAL A 76 -2.84 18.73 12.14
C VAL A 76 -1.57 19.04 12.93
N ALA A 77 -0.68 18.07 13.11
CA ALA A 77 0.58 18.27 13.83
C ALA A 77 1.52 19.27 13.15
N TYR A 78 1.60 19.26 11.81
CA TYR A 78 2.46 20.18 11.06
C TYR A 78 1.85 21.57 10.87
N VAL A 79 0.53 21.68 10.79
CA VAL A 79 -0.16 22.94 10.50
C VAL A 79 -0.52 23.73 11.77
N SER A 80 -0.80 23.06 12.90
CA SER A 80 -1.29 23.76 14.09
C SER A 80 -0.17 24.52 14.83
N PRO A 81 -0.29 25.85 15.03
CA PRO A 81 0.73 26.65 15.72
C PRO A 81 0.82 26.35 17.23
N ASN A 82 -0.28 25.88 17.82
CA ASN A 82 -0.45 25.62 19.26
C ASN A 82 -0.69 24.13 19.54
N ALA A 83 -0.12 23.22 18.73
CA ALA A 83 -0.19 21.80 19.05
C ALA A 83 0.32 21.59 20.48
N ASN A 84 -0.51 21.05 21.36
CA ASN A 84 -0.06 20.66 22.70
C ASN A 84 1.22 19.82 22.55
N TYR A 85 2.25 20.11 23.35
CA TYR A 85 3.53 19.38 23.32
C TYR A 85 3.34 17.87 23.30
N THR A 86 2.33 17.36 24.01
CA THR A 86 1.93 15.94 24.01
C THR A 86 1.45 15.44 22.65
N VAL A 87 0.69 16.23 21.88
CA VAL A 87 0.18 15.87 20.54
C VAL A 87 1.30 15.95 19.51
N SER A 88 2.18 16.96 19.60
CA SER A 88 3.36 17.09 18.73
C SER A 88 4.39 15.99 19.00
N LYS A 89 4.62 15.64 20.27
CA LYS A 89 5.49 14.52 20.65
C LYS A 89 4.88 13.16 20.28
N LEU A 90 3.56 12.98 20.43
CA LEU A 90 2.87 11.77 20.01
C LEU A 90 2.90 11.63 18.49
N SER A 91 2.59 12.70 17.73
CA SER A 91 2.65 12.68 16.27
C SER A 91 4.07 12.41 15.79
N ILE A 92 5.08 13.11 16.30
CA ILE A 92 6.46 13.01 15.79
C ILE A 92 7.17 11.73 16.25
N ALA A 93 7.05 11.35 17.54
CA ALA A 93 7.76 10.21 18.09
C ALA A 93 7.03 8.86 17.89
N TYR A 94 5.70 8.85 17.76
CA TYR A 94 4.92 7.60 17.71
C TYR A 94 4.23 7.37 16.36
N TRP A 95 3.78 8.43 15.67
CA TRP A 95 2.98 8.30 14.43
C TRP A 95 3.73 8.63 13.14
N ILE A 96 4.62 9.61 13.11
CA ILE A 96 5.28 10.12 11.88
C ILE A 96 6.53 9.29 11.52
N ASN A 97 7.36 8.91 12.50
CA ASN A 97 8.71 8.43 12.19
C ASN A 97 8.91 6.91 12.09
N SER A 98 7.94 6.05 12.46
CA SER A 98 8.16 4.59 12.32
C SER A 98 6.88 3.74 12.16
N VAL A 99 5.86 3.93 13.00
CA VAL A 99 4.74 2.97 13.04
C VAL A 99 3.82 3.10 11.83
N THR A 100 3.42 4.30 11.42
CA THR A 100 2.49 4.46 10.28
C THR A 100 3.15 4.05 8.97
N CYS A 101 4.39 4.47 8.70
CA CYS A 101 5.09 4.12 7.48
C CYS A 101 5.30 2.61 7.35
N ILE A 102 5.83 1.96 8.41
CA ILE A 102 6.05 0.50 8.39
C ILE A 102 4.72 -0.24 8.30
N PHE A 103 3.73 0.14 9.12
CA PHE A 103 2.42 -0.51 9.10
C PHE A 103 1.73 -0.33 7.74
N GLN A 104 1.88 0.84 7.13
CA GLN A 104 1.36 1.11 5.80
C GLN A 104 2.02 0.23 4.75
N ILE A 105 3.35 0.15 4.74
CA ILE A 105 4.10 -0.71 3.81
C ILE A 105 3.66 -2.17 3.98
N ILE A 106 3.53 -2.64 5.23
CA ILE A 106 3.04 -3.99 5.52
C ILE A 106 1.64 -4.20 4.92
N LEU A 107 0.71 -3.24 5.11
CA LEU A 107 -0.64 -3.33 4.57
C LEU A 107 -0.65 -3.35 3.03
N THR A 108 0.07 -2.44 2.40
CA THR A 108 0.10 -2.29 0.94
C THR A 108 0.79 -3.48 0.28
N ASP A 109 1.90 -3.93 0.82
CA ASP A 109 2.65 -5.06 0.28
C ASP A 109 1.88 -6.37 0.49
N SER A 110 1.11 -6.49 1.58
CA SER A 110 0.18 -7.59 1.80
C SER A 110 -0.96 -7.58 0.78
N ILE A 111 -1.47 -6.40 0.41
CA ILE A 111 -2.47 -6.26 -0.67
C ILE A 111 -1.85 -6.71 -2.00
N VAL A 112 -0.64 -6.26 -2.32
CA VAL A 112 0.08 -6.66 -3.53
C VAL A 112 0.30 -8.17 -3.56
N TRP A 113 0.79 -8.75 -2.47
CA TRP A 113 1.00 -10.19 -2.33
C TRP A 113 -0.28 -10.98 -2.61
N TYR A 114 -1.41 -10.56 -2.00
CA TYR A 114 -2.69 -11.21 -2.18
C TYR A 114 -3.17 -11.15 -3.63
N CYS A 115 -3.10 -9.95 -4.24
CA CYS A 115 -3.57 -9.74 -5.60
C CYS A 115 -2.69 -10.44 -6.64
N VAL A 116 -1.36 -10.41 -6.49
CA VAL A 116 -0.44 -11.16 -7.37
C VAL A 116 -0.67 -12.66 -7.21
N SER A 117 -0.85 -13.16 -5.98
CA SER A 117 -1.18 -14.56 -5.74
C SER A 117 -2.51 -14.97 -6.39
N ALA A 118 -3.52 -14.10 -6.37
CA ALA A 118 -4.81 -14.32 -7.03
C ALA A 118 -4.67 -14.33 -8.56
N LEU A 119 -3.85 -13.44 -9.13
CA LEU A 119 -3.58 -13.38 -10.57
C LEU A 119 -2.96 -14.69 -11.10
N TYR A 120 -2.10 -15.31 -10.29
CA TYR A 120 -1.50 -16.62 -10.58
C TYR A 120 -2.36 -17.81 -10.11
N LEU A 121 -3.67 -17.63 -9.97
CA LEU A 121 -4.64 -18.67 -9.55
C LEU A 121 -4.22 -19.40 -8.26
N ASN A 122 -3.61 -18.68 -7.31
CA ASN A 122 -3.08 -19.22 -6.05
C ASN A 122 -2.04 -20.36 -6.24
N SER A 123 -1.28 -20.34 -7.34
CA SER A 123 -0.19 -21.29 -7.54
C SER A 123 0.86 -21.20 -6.43
N LYS A 124 1.10 -22.32 -5.75
CA LYS A 124 2.07 -22.43 -4.64
C LYS A 124 3.50 -22.05 -5.05
N ARG A 125 3.82 -22.21 -6.33
CA ARG A 125 5.13 -21.87 -6.90
C ARG A 125 5.44 -20.38 -6.86
N VAL A 126 4.42 -19.52 -6.87
CA VAL A 126 4.59 -18.06 -6.81
C VAL A 126 4.28 -17.53 -5.42
N ARG A 127 3.19 -18.01 -4.81
CA ARG A 127 2.68 -17.51 -3.53
C ARG A 127 3.68 -17.64 -2.37
N TRP A 128 4.33 -18.80 -2.23
CA TRP A 128 5.24 -19.05 -1.10
C TRP A 128 6.56 -18.29 -1.24
N PRO A 129 7.26 -18.31 -2.38
CA PRO A 129 8.46 -17.49 -2.55
C PRO A 129 8.19 -16.00 -2.37
N LEU A 130 7.04 -15.51 -2.87
CA LEU A 130 6.67 -14.11 -2.71
C LEU A 130 6.36 -13.75 -1.25
N LEU A 131 5.73 -14.66 -0.49
CA LEU A 131 5.51 -14.47 0.95
C LEU A 131 6.82 -14.44 1.72
N VAL A 132 7.76 -15.32 1.39
CA VAL A 132 9.09 -15.33 2.02
C VAL A 132 9.81 -14.01 1.73
N LEU A 133 9.76 -13.53 0.48
CA LEU A 133 10.36 -12.27 0.10
C LEU A 133 9.73 -11.08 0.85
N LEU A 134 8.40 -11.06 0.97
CA LEU A 134 7.69 -10.06 1.77
C LEU A 134 8.17 -10.05 3.23
N VAL A 135 8.23 -11.21 3.88
CA VAL A 135 8.68 -11.33 5.27
C VAL A 135 10.13 -10.87 5.42
N VAL A 136 11.00 -11.22 4.47
CA VAL A 136 12.40 -10.76 4.46
C VAL A 136 12.49 -9.25 4.30
N SER A 137 11.68 -8.64 3.43
CA SER A 137 11.66 -7.18 3.27
C SER A 137 11.17 -6.47 4.53
N ILE A 138 10.14 -7.00 5.20
CA ILE A 138 9.65 -6.43 6.46
C ILE A 138 10.72 -6.56 7.56
N LEU A 139 11.33 -7.73 7.72
CA LEU A 139 12.37 -7.96 8.73
C LEU A 139 13.59 -7.05 8.49
N SER A 140 14.09 -6.99 7.26
CA SER A 140 15.22 -6.11 6.93
C SER A 140 14.88 -4.63 7.14
N GLY A 141 13.69 -4.19 6.73
CA GLY A 141 13.21 -2.83 7.00
C GLY A 141 13.15 -2.51 8.49
N THR A 142 12.57 -3.39 9.32
CA THR A 142 12.52 -3.19 10.78
C THR A 142 13.90 -3.13 11.43
N VAL A 143 14.84 -3.97 10.99
CA VAL A 143 16.23 -3.94 11.50
C VAL A 143 16.89 -2.60 11.17
N VAL A 144 16.75 -2.11 9.93
CA VAL A 144 17.29 -0.79 9.54
C VAL A 144 16.67 0.31 10.39
N THR A 145 15.36 0.32 10.57
CA THR A 145 14.69 1.33 11.40
C THR A 145 15.12 1.27 12.86
N VAL A 146 15.29 0.10 13.47
CA VAL A 146 15.74 -0.02 14.87
C VAL A 146 17.19 0.42 15.02
N VAL A 147 18.07 0.03 14.10
CA VAL A 147 19.49 0.40 14.16
C VAL A 147 19.70 1.88 13.95
N VAL A 148 18.98 2.49 13.02
CA VAL A 148 19.03 3.94 12.76
C VAL A 148 18.29 4.71 13.85
N GLY A 149 17.14 4.20 14.30
CA GLY A 149 16.29 4.78 15.35
C GLY A 149 17.00 4.95 16.68
N ASN A 150 17.84 3.99 17.07
CA ASN A 150 18.65 4.07 18.27
C ASN A 150 19.78 5.13 18.19
N ARG A 151 20.01 5.75 17.03
CA ARG A 151 21.00 6.80 16.80
C ARG A 151 20.36 8.19 16.62
N ILE A 152 19.06 8.32 16.86
CA ILE A 152 18.33 9.57 16.71
C ILE A 152 18.40 10.38 18.01
N GLU A 153 18.91 11.61 17.93
CA GLU A 153 18.79 12.62 18.98
C GLU A 153 17.67 13.61 18.61
N ASP A 154 16.60 13.61 19.40
CA ASP A 154 15.42 14.46 19.20
C ASP A 154 15.39 15.59 20.24
N THR A 155 15.07 16.82 19.82
CA THR A 155 14.82 17.94 20.74
C THR A 155 13.44 18.55 20.50
N GLY A 156 12.67 18.72 21.59
CA GLY A 156 11.28 19.21 21.57
C GLY A 156 11.12 20.73 21.52
N ASP A 157 12.16 21.48 21.90
CA ASP A 157 12.17 22.94 21.98
C ASP A 157 13.44 23.50 21.30
N PRO A 158 13.42 23.70 19.97
CA PRO A 158 14.57 24.20 19.24
C PRO A 158 14.88 25.67 19.54
N ALA A 159 13.89 26.45 20.01
CA ALA A 159 14.07 27.85 20.40
C ALA A 159 13.00 28.28 21.44
N PRO A 160 13.29 29.26 22.32
CA PRO A 160 12.32 29.77 23.28
C PRO A 160 11.09 30.36 22.56
N GLY A 161 9.91 29.78 22.81
CA GLY A 161 8.64 30.15 22.18
C GLY A 161 8.26 29.35 20.93
N LEU A 162 9.12 28.41 20.47
CA LEU A 162 8.85 27.53 19.33
C LEU A 162 8.84 26.07 19.80
N THR A 163 7.67 25.58 20.21
CA THR A 163 7.45 24.19 20.64
C THR A 163 7.29 23.29 19.40
N ARG A 164 8.39 22.83 18.80
CA ARG A 164 8.40 21.91 17.65
C ARG A 164 9.47 20.85 17.82
N CYS A 165 9.13 19.57 17.74
CA CYS A 165 10.16 18.54 17.76
C CYS A 165 10.93 18.53 16.44
N THR A 166 12.25 18.64 16.51
CA THR A 166 13.14 18.58 15.34
C THR A 166 14.21 17.50 15.56
N VAL A 167 14.51 16.77 14.49
CA VAL A 167 15.56 15.75 14.49
C VAL A 167 16.87 16.44 14.11
N LEU A 168 17.86 16.41 14.99
CA LEU A 168 19.14 17.13 14.81
C LEU A 168 20.21 16.30 14.10
N SER A 169 20.00 14.99 13.95
CA SER A 169 20.99 14.05 13.44
C SER A 169 21.01 14.00 11.90
N GLN A 170 22.22 14.07 11.32
CA GLN A 170 22.46 13.82 9.89
C GLN A 170 22.57 12.31 9.66
N PHE A 171 21.74 11.76 8.78
CA PHE A 171 21.74 10.33 8.50
C PHE A 171 22.31 10.04 7.11
N HIS A 172 23.37 9.23 7.04
CA HIS A 172 23.97 8.80 5.76
C HIS A 172 23.34 7.51 5.21
N ASP A 173 22.71 6.70 6.07
CA ASP A 173 22.33 5.31 5.73
C ASP A 173 20.82 5.06 5.63
N LEU A 174 19.98 6.11 5.69
CA LEU A 174 18.51 5.96 5.62
C LEU A 174 18.02 5.34 4.31
N TRP A 175 18.75 5.55 3.21
CA TRP A 175 18.41 5.01 1.90
C TRP A 175 18.41 3.46 1.88
N LEU A 176 19.17 2.80 2.77
CA LEU A 176 19.23 1.34 2.87
C LEU A 176 17.87 0.71 3.23
N PHE A 177 16.99 1.45 3.89
CA PHE A 177 15.62 1.02 4.19
C PHE A 177 14.82 0.68 2.93
N TRP A 178 15.09 1.38 1.82
CA TRP A 178 14.33 1.25 0.59
C TRP A 178 14.79 0.06 -0.27
N LEU A 179 16.01 -0.46 -0.08
CA LEU A 179 16.54 -1.54 -0.90
C LEU A 179 15.68 -2.83 -0.87
N PRO A 180 15.29 -3.37 0.30
CA PRO A 180 14.48 -4.59 0.34
C PRO A 180 13.09 -4.37 -0.25
N ILE A 181 12.52 -3.18 -0.04
CA ILE A 181 11.21 -2.79 -0.58
C ILE A 181 11.28 -2.73 -2.11
N LEU A 182 12.32 -2.11 -2.67
CA LEU A 182 12.55 -2.03 -4.11
C LEU A 182 12.76 -3.40 -4.75
N VAL A 183 13.44 -4.32 -4.07
CA VAL A 183 13.58 -5.71 -4.55
C VAL A 183 12.23 -6.40 -4.60
N TYR A 184 11.42 -6.27 -3.54
CA TYR A 184 10.06 -6.83 -3.51
C TYR A 184 9.20 -6.27 -4.65
N GLU A 185 9.16 -4.94 -4.82
CA GLU A 185 8.34 -4.31 -5.85
C GLU A 185 8.83 -4.57 -7.27
N ALA A 186 10.15 -4.66 -7.48
CA ALA A 186 10.70 -5.07 -8.77
C ALA A 186 10.24 -6.50 -9.12
N THR A 187 10.25 -7.41 -8.15
CA THR A 187 9.85 -8.80 -8.39
C THR A 187 8.35 -8.92 -8.68
N THR A 188 7.48 -8.22 -7.95
CA THR A 188 6.03 -8.21 -8.20
C THR A 188 5.72 -7.60 -9.56
N LEU A 189 6.39 -6.49 -9.92
CA LEU A 189 6.27 -5.83 -11.21
C LEU A 189 6.70 -6.75 -12.36
N VAL A 190 7.84 -7.45 -12.23
CA VAL A 190 8.33 -8.40 -13.24
C VAL A 190 7.36 -9.57 -13.41
N LEU A 191 6.83 -10.13 -12.33
CA LEU A 191 5.85 -11.21 -12.39
C LEU A 191 4.58 -10.75 -13.14
N VAL A 192 3.98 -9.63 -12.72
CA VAL A 192 2.76 -9.11 -13.37
C VAL A 192 3.01 -8.75 -14.83
N ALA A 193 4.16 -8.14 -15.15
CA ALA A 193 4.54 -7.83 -16.54
C ALA A 193 4.72 -9.10 -17.38
N TRP A 194 5.31 -10.16 -16.82
CA TRP A 194 5.47 -11.43 -17.51
C TRP A 194 4.12 -12.12 -17.75
N GLN A 195 3.23 -12.12 -16.77
CA GLN A 195 1.86 -12.62 -16.94
C GLN A 195 1.10 -11.83 -18.01
N PHE A 196 1.22 -10.50 -17.99
CA PHE A 196 0.59 -9.62 -18.99
C PHE A 196 1.10 -9.94 -20.40
N TYR A 197 2.42 -10.09 -20.56
CA TYR A 197 3.03 -10.43 -21.84
C TYR A 197 2.60 -11.82 -22.34
N GLY A 198 2.55 -12.81 -21.45
CA GLY A 198 2.07 -14.17 -21.74
C GLY A 198 0.64 -14.15 -22.28
N ASN A 199 -0.28 -13.53 -21.54
CA ASN A 199 -1.69 -13.42 -21.94
C ASN A 199 -1.80 -12.74 -23.31
N VAL A 200 -1.16 -11.59 -23.54
CA VAL A 200 -1.20 -10.88 -24.83
C VAL A 200 -0.63 -11.71 -25.99
N ARG A 201 0.42 -12.50 -25.74
CA ARG A 201 1.04 -13.36 -26.74
C ARG A 201 0.15 -14.56 -27.09
N ASP A 202 -0.51 -15.16 -26.11
CA ASP A 202 -1.36 -16.33 -26.30
C ASP A 202 -2.73 -15.98 -26.88
N THR A 203 -3.29 -14.79 -26.57
CA THR A 203 -4.49 -14.28 -27.28
C THR A 203 -4.22 -14.10 -28.78
N ARG A 204 -2.97 -13.80 -29.19
CA ARG A 204 -2.59 -13.74 -30.62
C ARG A 204 -2.64 -15.11 -31.30
N LYS A 205 -2.61 -16.20 -30.53
CA LYS A 205 -2.69 -17.59 -31.01
C LYS A 205 -4.08 -18.22 -30.85
N GLN A 206 -4.88 -17.77 -29.88
CA GLN A 206 -6.22 -18.28 -29.60
C GLN A 206 -7.23 -17.13 -29.53
N ALA A 207 -7.78 -16.75 -30.68
CA ALA A 207 -8.73 -15.64 -30.82
C ALA A 207 -10.16 -15.92 -30.28
N MET A 208 -10.36 -16.88 -29.37
CA MET A 208 -11.73 -17.32 -29.02
C MET A 208 -12.06 -17.57 -27.54
N THR A 209 -11.13 -17.44 -26.57
CA THR A 209 -11.46 -17.91 -25.20
C THR A 209 -10.80 -17.20 -24.01
N GLU A 210 -10.26 -15.99 -24.17
CA GLU A 210 -9.84 -15.19 -23.00
C GLU A 210 -10.81 -14.06 -22.71
N SER A 211 -11.20 -13.91 -21.43
CA SER A 211 -12.09 -12.84 -21.00
C SER A 211 -11.36 -11.48 -21.10
N PRO A 212 -11.96 -10.47 -21.77
CA PRO A 212 -11.36 -9.13 -21.90
C PRO A 212 -11.10 -8.44 -20.55
N LEU A 213 -11.68 -8.98 -19.47
CA LEU A 213 -11.62 -8.45 -18.12
C LEU A 213 -10.30 -8.79 -17.39
N VAL A 214 -9.78 -10.02 -17.50
CA VAL A 214 -8.48 -10.40 -16.90
C VAL A 214 -7.34 -9.54 -17.45
N ARG A 215 -7.39 -9.24 -18.76
CA ARG A 215 -6.43 -8.33 -19.41
C ARG A 215 -6.51 -6.91 -18.88
N LEU A 216 -7.72 -6.41 -18.62
CA LEU A 216 -7.93 -5.09 -18.05
C LEU A 216 -7.39 -4.99 -16.62
N VAL A 217 -7.69 -5.99 -15.78
CA VAL A 217 -7.21 -6.06 -14.39
C VAL A 217 -5.69 -6.12 -14.36
N THR A 218 -5.08 -7.00 -15.16
CA THR A 218 -3.62 -7.15 -15.21
C THR A 218 -2.93 -5.86 -15.66
N ARG A 219 -3.48 -5.17 -16.68
CA ARG A 219 -2.95 -3.89 -17.15
C ARG A 219 -3.00 -2.82 -16.06
N GLN A 220 -4.12 -2.76 -15.34
CA GLN A 220 -4.29 -1.81 -14.25
C GLN A 220 -3.28 -2.10 -13.13
N THR A 221 -3.19 -3.35 -12.67
CA THR A 221 -2.20 -3.78 -11.67
C THR A 221 -0.76 -3.44 -12.08
N MET A 222 -0.38 -3.67 -13.33
CA MET A 222 0.95 -3.33 -13.83
C MET A 222 1.25 -1.83 -13.75
N LEU A 223 0.31 -0.98 -14.21
CA LEU A 223 0.49 0.47 -14.16
C LEU A 223 0.59 0.98 -12.72
N TYR A 224 -0.18 0.40 -11.80
CA TYR A 224 -0.11 0.73 -10.38
C TYR A 224 1.27 0.39 -9.79
N LEU A 225 1.74 -0.85 -10.00
CA LEU A 225 3.05 -1.29 -9.51
C LEU A 225 4.20 -0.45 -10.09
N LEU A 226 4.09 -0.03 -11.36
CA LEU A 226 5.08 0.85 -11.99
C LEU A 226 5.15 2.22 -11.30
N VAL A 227 4.00 2.84 -10.99
CA VAL A 227 3.95 4.14 -10.30
C VAL A 227 4.54 4.03 -8.89
N VAL A 228 4.18 2.97 -8.15
CA VAL A 228 4.73 2.72 -6.80
C VAL A 228 6.25 2.52 -6.85
N PHE A 229 6.74 1.71 -7.79
CA PHE A 229 8.18 1.48 -7.97
C PHE A 229 8.94 2.78 -8.23
N ILE A 230 8.42 3.66 -9.10
CA ILE A 230 9.03 4.97 -9.37
C ILE A 230 9.04 5.84 -8.11
N MET A 231 7.95 5.86 -7.34
CA MET A 231 7.90 6.63 -6.09
C MET A 231 8.90 6.11 -5.06
N PHE A 232 9.07 4.79 -4.92
CA PHE A 232 10.08 4.24 -4.01
C PHE A 232 11.51 4.53 -4.44
N ILE A 233 11.80 4.55 -5.75
CA ILE A 233 13.10 5.03 -6.25
C ILE A 233 13.28 6.51 -5.88
N ALA A 234 12.27 7.35 -6.11
CA ALA A 234 12.35 8.77 -5.79
C ALA A 234 12.62 8.99 -4.28
N ASN A 235 11.93 8.25 -3.40
CA ASN A 235 12.20 8.30 -1.97
C ASN A 235 13.61 7.83 -1.63
N ALA A 236 14.09 6.72 -2.21
CA ALA A 236 15.44 6.21 -1.97
C ALA A 236 16.51 7.24 -2.38
N VAL A 237 16.35 7.88 -3.55
CA VAL A 237 17.26 8.92 -4.05
C VAL A 237 17.27 10.13 -3.12
N VAL A 238 16.10 10.59 -2.70
CA VAL A 238 15.97 11.75 -1.80
C VAL A 238 16.51 11.45 -0.40
N ASN A 239 16.32 10.23 0.11
CA ASN A 239 16.87 9.79 1.40
C ASN A 239 18.39 9.59 1.39
N ASN A 240 19.01 9.46 0.20
CA ASN A 240 20.46 9.42 0.05
C ASN A 240 21.08 10.83 -0.01
N HIS A 241 20.27 11.88 -0.09
CA HIS A 241 20.79 13.25 -0.11
C HIS A 241 21.34 13.65 1.26
N GLN A 242 22.39 14.48 1.28
CA GLN A 242 23.03 14.93 2.52
C GLN A 242 22.16 15.91 3.32
N ASP A 243 21.12 16.46 2.69
CA ASP A 243 20.20 17.41 3.31
C ASP A 243 19.08 16.65 4.03
N PRO A 244 19.07 16.63 5.38
CA PRO A 244 18.08 15.88 6.15
C PRO A 244 16.66 16.41 5.95
N SER A 245 16.51 17.66 5.51
CA SER A 245 15.22 18.28 5.21
C SER A 245 14.53 17.70 3.98
N LEU A 246 15.29 17.09 3.05
CA LEU A 246 14.72 16.46 1.87
C LEU A 246 14.23 15.04 2.17
N ALA A 247 14.83 14.32 3.12
CA ALA A 247 14.59 12.89 3.36
C ALA A 247 13.11 12.50 3.55
N ILE A 248 12.28 13.40 4.10
CA ILE A 248 10.88 13.14 4.46
C ILE A 248 9.90 13.85 3.51
N ILE A 249 10.39 14.60 2.51
CA ILE A 249 9.55 15.47 1.68
C ILE A 249 8.55 14.69 0.81
N LEU A 250 8.93 13.49 0.36
CA LEU A 250 8.11 12.64 -0.51
C LEU A 250 7.20 11.67 0.26
N THR A 251 7.43 11.50 1.57
CA THR A 251 6.70 10.57 2.41
C THR A 251 5.19 10.78 2.36
N PRO A 252 4.61 11.98 2.60
CA PRO A 252 3.16 12.16 2.62
C PRO A 252 2.49 11.89 1.26
N ALA A 253 3.17 12.21 0.16
CA ALA A 253 2.66 11.88 -1.17
C ALA A 253 2.67 10.37 -1.41
N THR A 254 3.75 9.71 -0.99
CA THR A 254 3.94 8.26 -1.16
C THR A 254 2.92 7.48 -0.35
N THR A 255 2.67 7.87 0.90
CA THR A 255 1.66 7.23 1.76
C THR A 255 0.26 7.36 1.15
N VAL A 256 -0.14 8.55 0.72
CA VAL A 256 -1.47 8.73 0.11
C VAL A 256 -1.61 7.91 -1.17
N VAL A 257 -0.59 7.91 -2.03
CA VAL A 257 -0.63 7.17 -3.31
C VAL A 257 -0.69 5.66 -3.07
N LEU A 258 0.12 5.12 -2.15
CA LEU A 258 0.08 3.70 -1.79
C LEU A 258 -1.32 3.26 -1.31
N SER A 259 -1.97 4.06 -0.47
CA SER A 259 -3.33 3.77 0.00
C SER A 259 -4.34 3.77 -1.15
N ILE A 260 -4.34 4.84 -1.97
CA ILE A 260 -5.26 5.00 -3.11
C ILE A 260 -5.08 3.85 -4.12
N LEU A 261 -3.84 3.58 -4.52
CA LEU A 261 -3.53 2.56 -5.52
C LEU A 261 -3.82 1.15 -4.98
N GLY A 262 -3.51 0.87 -3.71
CA GLY A 262 -3.86 -0.39 -3.05
C GLY A 262 -5.38 -0.62 -3.02
N ASN A 263 -6.16 0.41 -2.71
CA ASN A 263 -7.62 0.34 -2.73
C ASN A 263 -8.16 0.05 -4.14
N ARG A 264 -7.63 0.73 -5.16
CA ARG A 264 -8.03 0.55 -6.56
C ARG A 264 -7.70 -0.84 -7.08
N MET A 265 -6.53 -1.37 -6.73
CA MET A 265 -6.12 -2.73 -7.06
C MET A 265 -7.06 -3.77 -6.46
N MET A 266 -7.47 -3.59 -5.20
CA MET A 266 -8.46 -4.45 -4.54
C MET A 266 -9.84 -4.38 -5.21
N PHE A 267 -10.28 -3.18 -5.63
CA PHE A 267 -11.53 -3.03 -6.36
C PHE A 267 -11.53 -3.78 -7.70
N SER A 268 -10.45 -3.64 -8.49
CA SER A 268 -10.31 -4.35 -9.77
C SER A 268 -10.42 -5.86 -9.59
N LEU A 269 -9.78 -6.41 -8.55
CA LEU A 269 -9.84 -7.84 -8.24
C LEU A 269 -11.23 -8.31 -7.77
N ARG A 270 -11.88 -7.55 -6.89
CA ARG A 270 -13.23 -7.89 -6.39
C ARG A 270 -14.29 -7.80 -7.47
N GLN A 271 -14.15 -6.85 -8.38
CA GLN A 271 -15.03 -6.72 -9.54
C GLN A 271 -14.95 -7.97 -10.43
N GLU A 272 -13.74 -8.49 -10.66
CA GLU A 272 -13.52 -9.74 -11.41
C GLU A 272 -14.17 -10.94 -10.73
N LEU A 273 -13.96 -11.10 -9.42
CA LEU A 273 -14.56 -12.18 -8.64
C LEU A 273 -16.09 -12.15 -8.72
N ARG A 274 -16.70 -10.96 -8.66
CA ARG A 274 -18.15 -10.79 -8.77
C ARG A 274 -18.67 -11.22 -10.14
N VAL A 275 -18.00 -10.82 -11.22
CA VAL A 275 -18.39 -11.20 -12.60
C VAL A 275 -18.28 -12.71 -12.80
N ASN A 276 -17.20 -13.33 -12.33
CA ASN A 276 -16.99 -14.77 -12.45
C ASN A 276 -18.04 -15.58 -11.67
N VAL A 277 -18.43 -15.14 -10.47
CA VAL A 277 -19.51 -15.77 -9.70
C VAL A 277 -20.87 -15.57 -10.38
N GLY A 278 -21.16 -14.37 -10.89
CA GLY A 278 -22.39 -14.08 -11.63
C GLY A 278 -22.51 -14.97 -12.87
N GLY A 279 -21.49 -15.00 -13.72
CA GLY A 279 -21.48 -15.82 -14.94
C GLY A 279 -21.60 -17.32 -14.68
N ARG A 280 -21.03 -17.83 -13.58
CA ARG A 280 -21.20 -19.23 -13.17
C ARG A 280 -22.63 -19.52 -12.68
N THR A 281 -23.27 -18.57 -12.01
CA THR A 281 -24.65 -18.71 -11.55
C THR A 281 -25.62 -18.67 -12.74
N ASP A 282 -25.38 -17.79 -13.71
CA ASP A 282 -26.16 -17.71 -14.94
C ASP A 282 -25.97 -18.96 -15.82
N ALA A 283 -24.74 -19.51 -15.89
CA ALA A 283 -24.46 -20.77 -16.57
C ALA A 283 -25.16 -21.97 -15.91
N HIS A 284 -25.16 -22.07 -14.58
CA HIS A 284 -25.94 -23.11 -13.88
C HIS A 284 -27.45 -22.93 -14.02
N THR A 285 -27.93 -21.68 -14.11
CA THR A 285 -29.36 -21.37 -14.30
C THR A 285 -29.81 -21.69 -15.73
N THR A 286 -28.97 -21.41 -16.75
CA THR A 286 -29.24 -21.80 -18.14
C THR A 286 -29.12 -23.31 -18.38
N ILE A 287 -28.20 -24.01 -17.71
CA ILE A 287 -28.14 -25.48 -17.74
C ILE A 287 -29.42 -26.08 -17.12
N ASN A 288 -29.99 -25.46 -16.07
CA ASN A 288 -31.25 -25.91 -15.47
C ASN A 288 -32.53 -25.51 -16.22
N LEU A 289 -32.47 -24.53 -17.13
CA LEU A 289 -33.61 -24.10 -17.96
C LEU A 289 -33.66 -24.82 -19.32
N GLY A 290 -32.61 -25.54 -19.71
CA GLY A 290 -32.52 -26.27 -20.99
C GLY A 290 -32.80 -27.78 -20.93
N THR A 291 -32.95 -28.37 -19.75
CA THR A 291 -33.15 -29.83 -19.59
C THR A 291 -34.42 -30.17 -18.81
N TRP A 292 -35.58 -29.89 -19.41
CA TRP A 292 -36.88 -30.43 -18.96
C TRP A 292 -37.37 -31.60 -19.85
N HIS A 293 -36.44 -32.43 -20.33
CA HIS A 293 -36.78 -33.76 -20.83
C HIS A 293 -36.11 -34.83 -19.97
N ALA A 294 -36.88 -35.28 -18.98
CA ALA A 294 -36.90 -36.60 -18.35
C ALA A 294 -35.54 -37.31 -18.12
N ALA A 295 -34.97 -37.14 -16.94
CA ALA A 295 -34.25 -38.21 -16.25
C ALA A 295 -34.33 -38.02 -14.72
N ARG A 296 -34.55 -39.14 -14.03
CA ARG A 296 -34.85 -39.33 -12.60
C ARG A 296 -33.71 -38.89 -11.66
N PRO A 297 -33.99 -38.68 -10.35
CA PRO A 297 -33.03 -38.10 -9.42
C PRO A 297 -31.97 -39.12 -9.01
N GLN A 298 -30.70 -38.72 -8.99
CA GLN A 298 -29.63 -39.50 -8.37
C GLN A 298 -28.78 -38.60 -7.46
N GLU A 299 -28.89 -38.91 -6.17
CA GLU A 299 -28.12 -38.39 -5.06
C GLU A 299 -26.61 -38.44 -5.34
N SER A 300 -25.94 -37.29 -5.46
CA SER A 300 -24.47 -37.25 -5.47
C SER A 300 -23.85 -35.91 -5.03
N THR A 301 -24.62 -34.97 -4.50
CA THR A 301 -24.13 -33.60 -4.21
C THR A 301 -23.51 -33.40 -2.82
N ILE A 302 -23.35 -34.44 -1.99
CA ILE A 302 -22.81 -34.27 -0.61
C ILE A 302 -21.36 -34.77 -0.47
N MET A 303 -20.78 -35.47 -1.45
CA MET A 303 -19.45 -36.09 -1.33
C MET A 303 -18.30 -35.34 -2.06
N ALA A 304 -18.50 -34.10 -2.47
CA ALA A 304 -17.47 -33.29 -3.14
C ALA A 304 -16.88 -32.16 -2.27
N MET A 305 -17.43 -31.89 -1.08
CA MET A 305 -16.96 -30.80 -0.21
C MET A 305 -15.93 -31.23 0.86
N THR A 306 -15.58 -32.51 0.98
CA THR A 306 -14.66 -33.00 2.04
C THR A 306 -13.27 -33.40 1.56
N THR A 307 -12.97 -33.36 0.25
CA THR A 307 -11.68 -33.86 -0.30
C THR A 307 -10.68 -32.76 -0.67
N ILE A 308 -11.01 -31.47 -0.52
CA ILE A 308 -10.08 -30.35 -0.80
C ILE A 308 -9.45 -29.77 0.49
N ALA A 309 -9.85 -30.24 1.68
CA ALA A 309 -9.30 -29.76 2.95
C ALA A 309 -8.13 -30.61 3.52
N THR A 310 -7.67 -31.68 2.85
CA THR A 310 -6.66 -32.59 3.44
C THR A 310 -5.51 -33.03 2.56
N ARG A 311 -5.30 -32.49 1.35
CA ARG A 311 -4.06 -32.80 0.61
C ARG A 311 -3.45 -31.63 -0.13
N ALA A 312 -2.25 -31.31 0.38
CA ALA A 312 -1.16 -30.50 -0.17
C ALA A 312 -1.37 -28.99 -0.11
#